data_AF-A0A9C6XB83-F1
#
_entry.id   AF-A0A9C6XB83-F1
#
_cell.length_a   1.000
_cell.length_b   1.000
_cell.length_c   1.000
_cell.angle_alpha   90.00
_cell.angle_beta   90.00
_cell.angle_gamma   90.00
#
_symmetry.space_group_name_H-M   'P 1'
#
loop_
_entity.id
_entity.type
_entity.pdbx_description
1 polymer ?
#
loop_
_entity_poly.entity_id
_entity_poly.type
_entity_poly.pdbx_seq_one_letter_code
_entity_poly.pdbx_strand_id
1 'polypeptide(L)'
;MRAGVVVGARGENDAHMLSVEAKAPQEVADWSRVFHVVRLKWSPDGYEFWVDGEPVGRGKIPVPQGGFASLTEDPGQHAWASGGQDAPFDQEFYLSLGLGIGGLNRFPDNVTNGQNAELPKPWKNTSPKAMLNFWKAKDQWYPTWQSPHLQVSYAKVWAL
;
A
#
# COMPACT_ATOMS: atom_id res chain seq x y z
N MET A 1 -8.35 -9.87 -2.76
CA MET A 1 -7.88 -8.49 -2.52
C MET A 1 -6.54 -8.56 -1.78
N ARG A 2 -5.58 -7.65 -2.03
CA ARG A 2 -4.36 -7.53 -1.22
C ARG A 2 -4.57 -6.37 -0.26
N ALA A 3 -4.40 -6.60 1.04
CA ALA A 3 -4.35 -5.53 2.03
C ALA A 3 -2.88 -5.23 2.28
N GLY A 4 -2.46 -3.99 2.11
CA GLY A 4 -1.06 -3.61 2.26
C GLY A 4 -0.93 -2.38 3.11
N VAL A 5 0.08 -2.37 3.99
CA VAL A 5 0.55 -1.14 4.57
C VAL A 5 1.66 -0.63 3.67
N VAL A 6 1.42 0.56 3.13
CA VAL A 6 2.41 1.30 2.38
C VAL A 6 3.12 2.20 3.37
N VAL A 7 4.39 1.91 3.61
CA VAL A 7 5.27 2.80 4.36
C VAL A 7 6.13 3.50 3.31
N GLY A 8 5.99 4.82 3.23
CA GLY A 8 6.73 5.66 2.31
C GLY A 8 7.12 6.94 3.02
N ALA A 9 8.29 7.45 2.68
CA ALA A 9 8.72 8.73 3.19
C ALA A 9 8.09 9.87 2.39
N ARG A 10 7.97 11.04 3.04
CA ARG A 10 7.28 12.21 2.47
C ARG A 10 8.26 13.07 1.67
N GLY A 11 8.40 12.77 0.38
CA GLY A 11 9.07 13.64 -0.60
C GLY A 11 8.44 13.47 -1.97
N GLU A 12 8.25 14.56 -2.72
CA GLU A 12 7.64 14.54 -4.08
C GLU A 12 8.47 13.69 -5.08
N ASN A 13 9.73 13.40 -4.75
CA ASN A 13 10.64 12.53 -5.52
C ASN A 13 11.09 11.26 -4.75
N ASP A 14 10.65 11.05 -3.50
CA ASP A 14 11.14 9.97 -2.62
C ASP A 14 10.16 8.80 -2.53
N ALA A 15 9.77 8.25 -3.67
CA ALA A 15 8.88 7.09 -3.72
C ALA A 15 9.62 5.76 -3.48
N HIS A 16 10.50 5.69 -2.48
CA HIS A 16 10.94 4.38 -1.96
C HIS A 16 9.83 3.82 -1.09
N MET A 17 8.93 3.12 -1.77
CA MET A 17 7.77 2.51 -1.17
C MET A 17 8.13 1.14 -0.62
N LEU A 18 8.22 1.03 0.70
CA LEU A 18 8.20 -0.25 1.36
C LEU A 18 6.74 -0.63 1.57
N SER A 19 6.23 -1.42 0.62
CA SER A 19 4.92 -2.05 0.75
C SER A 19 5.09 -3.40 1.43
N VAL A 20 4.40 -3.59 2.55
CA VAL A 20 4.15 -4.94 3.05
C VAL A 20 2.72 -5.28 2.68
N GLU A 21 2.59 -6.17 1.69
CA GLU A 21 1.31 -6.66 1.22
C GLU A 21 1.02 -8.02 1.83
N ALA A 22 -0.09 -8.11 2.54
CA ALA A 22 -0.68 -9.36 2.98
C ALA A 22 -1.81 -9.75 2.03
N LYS A 23 -1.85 -11.03 1.65
CA LYS A 23 -3.05 -11.58 1.00
C LYS A 23 -4.12 -11.76 2.08
N ALA A 24 -5.31 -11.25 1.80
CA ALA A 24 -6.50 -11.60 2.56
C ALA A 24 -6.67 -13.14 2.59
N PRO A 25 -7.14 -13.72 3.71
CA PRO A 25 -7.55 -15.13 3.77
C PRO A 25 -8.48 -15.50 2.60
N GLN A 26 -8.28 -16.69 2.06
CA GLN A 26 -8.87 -17.15 0.80
C GLN A 26 -10.40 -17.36 0.86
N GLU A 27 -11.00 -17.34 2.05
CA GLU A 27 -12.38 -17.77 2.30
C GLU A 27 -13.43 -16.65 2.29
N VAL A 28 -13.05 -15.38 2.17
CA VAL A 28 -14.04 -14.29 2.14
C VAL A 28 -14.39 -13.95 0.70
N ALA A 29 -15.49 -14.53 0.21
CA ALA A 29 -16.02 -14.30 -1.14
C ALA A 29 -16.33 -12.81 -1.44
N ASP A 30 -16.39 -11.95 -0.41
CA ASP A 30 -16.73 -10.53 -0.52
C ASP A 30 -15.96 -9.66 0.50
N TRP A 31 -14.63 -9.61 0.41
CA TRP A 31 -13.77 -8.79 1.29
C TRP A 31 -14.18 -7.32 1.42
N SER A 32 -14.81 -6.74 0.40
CA SER A 32 -15.27 -5.34 0.43
C SER A 32 -16.64 -5.14 1.07
N ARG A 33 -17.32 -6.20 1.53
CA ARG A 33 -18.69 -6.12 2.09
C ARG A 33 -18.76 -6.18 3.61
N VAL A 34 -17.67 -6.54 4.29
CA VAL A 34 -17.62 -6.67 5.75
C VAL A 34 -16.48 -5.87 6.34
N PHE A 35 -16.61 -5.52 7.62
CA PHE A 35 -15.50 -4.89 8.34
C PHE A 35 -14.42 -5.92 8.65
N HIS A 36 -13.17 -5.51 8.49
CA HIS A 36 -11.99 -6.30 8.83
C HIS A 36 -11.17 -5.59 9.91
N VAL A 37 -10.58 -6.36 10.81
CA VAL A 37 -9.64 -5.84 11.81
C VAL A 37 -8.22 -6.04 11.29
N VAL A 38 -7.59 -4.96 10.86
CA VAL A 38 -6.17 -4.96 10.45
C VAL A 38 -5.31 -4.49 11.62
N ARG A 39 -4.24 -5.22 11.92
CA ARG A 39 -3.27 -4.86 12.98
C ARG A 39 -1.86 -4.80 12.41
N LEU A 40 -1.14 -3.75 12.77
CA LEU A 40 0.30 -3.62 12.62
C LEU A 40 0.91 -3.54 14.01
N LYS A 41 1.85 -4.44 14.32
CA LYS A 41 2.77 -4.26 15.45
C LYS A 41 4.10 -3.83 14.86
N TRP A 42 4.58 -2.68 15.28
CA TRP A 42 5.87 -2.15 14.88
C TRP A 42 6.74 -1.96 16.12
N SER A 43 7.96 -2.47 16.05
CA SER A 43 8.97 -2.42 17.11
C SER A 43 10.37 -2.31 16.50
N PRO A 44 11.41 -2.04 17.31
CA PRO A 44 12.80 -2.10 16.83
C PRO A 44 13.19 -3.45 16.21
N ASP A 45 12.54 -4.54 16.62
CA ASP A 45 12.78 -5.89 16.09
C ASP A 45 12.13 -6.14 14.72
N GLY A 46 11.31 -5.21 14.23
CA GLY A 46 10.62 -5.30 12.95
C GLY A 46 9.11 -5.11 13.06
N TYR A 47 8.39 -5.72 12.12
CA TYR A 47 6.95 -5.60 11.97
C TYR A 47 6.25 -6.97 11.94
N GLU A 48 5.00 -6.97 12.38
CA GLU A 48 4.08 -8.08 12.28
C GLU A 48 2.69 -7.56 11.86
N PHE A 49 2.03 -8.30 10.99
CA PHE A 49 0.72 -7.98 10.41
C PHE A 49 -0.29 -9.07 10.69
N TRP A 50 -1.51 -8.66 11.03
CA TRP A 50 -2.67 -9.54 11.18
C TRP A 50 -3.86 -8.98 10.43
N VAL A 51 -4.71 -9.90 9.98
CA VAL A 51 -6.07 -9.57 9.57
C VAL A 51 -7.04 -10.53 10.23
N ASP A 52 -8.07 -9.97 10.87
CA ASP A 52 -9.11 -10.73 11.58
C ASP A 52 -8.55 -11.70 12.64
N GLY A 53 -7.42 -11.33 13.25
CA GLY A 53 -6.72 -12.13 14.25
C GLY A 53 -5.67 -13.09 13.68
N GLU A 54 -5.70 -13.38 12.38
CA GLU A 54 -4.76 -14.29 11.73
C GLU A 54 -3.48 -13.59 11.30
N PRO A 55 -2.29 -14.13 11.61
CA PRO A 55 -1.02 -13.55 11.18
C PRO A 55 -0.85 -13.74 9.68
N VAL A 56 -0.61 -12.64 8.96
CA VAL A 56 -0.51 -12.63 7.49
C VAL A 56 0.88 -12.26 6.99
N GLY A 57 1.75 -11.76 7.87
CA GLY A 57 3.11 -11.42 7.51
C GLY A 57 3.92 -10.90 8.70
N ARG A 58 5.23 -11.11 8.65
CA ARG A 58 6.19 -10.53 9.60
C ARG A 58 7.54 -10.36 8.91
N GLY A 59 8.34 -9.43 9.40
CA GLY A 59 9.67 -9.20 8.86
C GLY A 59 10.45 -8.16 9.63
N LYS A 60 11.71 -7.99 9.24
CA LYS A 60 12.52 -6.84 9.64
C LYS A 60 12.54 -5.86 8.49
N ILE A 61 12.66 -4.57 8.80
CA ILE A 61 12.98 -3.59 7.77
C ILE A 61 14.50 -3.71 7.55
N PRO A 62 14.96 -4.18 6.38
CA PRO A 62 16.39 -4.32 6.14
C PRO A 62 16.96 -2.92 5.92
N VAL A 63 17.69 -2.42 6.90
CA VAL A 63 18.40 -1.14 6.77
C VAL A 63 19.54 -1.34 5.76
N PRO A 64 19.56 -0.59 4.64
CA PRO A 64 20.65 -0.69 3.67
C PRO A 64 22.00 -0.33 4.29
N GLN A 65 23.09 -0.85 3.74
CA GLN A 65 24.42 -0.39 4.10
C GLN A 65 24.56 1.10 3.74
N GLY A 66 24.74 1.95 4.76
CA GLY A 66 24.72 3.41 4.59
C GLY A 66 23.35 4.07 4.86
N GLY A 67 22.37 3.33 5.39
CA GLY A 67 21.03 3.84 5.74
C GLY A 67 20.12 4.01 4.52
N PHE A 68 18.85 4.41 4.74
CA PHE A 68 17.90 4.60 3.64
C PHE A 68 18.23 5.80 2.74
N ALA A 69 19.01 6.76 3.23
CA ALA A 69 19.52 7.86 2.41
C ALA A 69 20.26 7.34 1.15
N SER A 70 20.94 6.19 1.26
CA SER A 70 21.64 5.54 0.14
C SER A 70 20.74 5.14 -1.04
N LEU A 71 19.43 5.04 -0.82
CA LEU A 71 18.48 4.69 -1.87
C LEU A 71 18.03 5.91 -2.69
N THR A 72 18.24 7.12 -2.17
CA THR A 72 17.77 8.37 -2.79
C THR A 72 18.69 8.83 -3.92
N GLU A 73 18.22 9.75 -4.76
CA GLU A 73 19.00 10.27 -5.91
C GLU A 73 20.28 11.01 -5.50
N ASP A 74 20.26 11.71 -4.36
CA ASP A 74 21.43 12.39 -3.77
C ASP A 74 21.57 12.05 -2.28
N PRO A 75 22.18 10.88 -1.96
CA PRO A 75 22.25 10.39 -0.58
C PRO A 75 22.93 11.32 0.41
N GLY A 76 23.89 12.16 -0.03
CA GLY A 76 24.67 13.01 0.85
C GLY A 76 23.98 14.32 1.23
N GLN A 77 23.05 14.79 0.39
CA GLN A 77 22.25 16.00 0.64
C GLN A 77 20.83 15.68 1.11
N HIS A 78 20.46 14.40 1.13
CA HIS A 78 19.13 13.98 1.55
C HIS A 78 18.89 14.24 3.04
N ALA A 79 17.65 14.61 3.40
CA ALA A 79 17.27 14.87 4.79
C ALA A 79 17.44 13.65 5.72
N TRP A 80 17.55 12.43 5.17
CA TRP A 80 17.76 11.22 5.95
C TRP A 80 19.25 10.96 6.25
N ALA A 81 20.17 11.68 5.59
CA ALA A 81 21.60 11.54 5.80
C ALA A 81 22.06 12.03 7.18
N SER A 82 21.28 12.92 7.80
CA SER A 82 21.53 13.47 9.14
C SER A 82 20.80 12.72 10.26
N GLY A 83 19.96 11.74 9.93
CA GLY A 83 19.19 10.95 10.89
C GLY A 83 19.92 9.68 11.36
N GLY A 84 19.21 8.83 12.09
CA GLY A 84 19.66 7.48 12.45
C GLY A 84 19.84 6.57 11.24
N GLN A 85 20.41 5.37 11.44
CA GLN A 85 20.54 4.40 10.34
C GLN A 85 19.19 3.98 9.77
N ASP A 86 18.16 4.02 10.61
CA ASP A 86 16.77 3.74 10.30
C ASP A 86 15.99 4.96 9.79
N ALA A 87 16.58 6.16 9.72
CA ALA A 87 15.94 7.34 9.16
C ALA A 87 15.40 7.06 7.75
N PRO A 88 14.14 7.43 7.44
CA PRO A 88 13.29 8.34 8.20
C PRO A 88 12.44 7.68 9.29
N PHE A 89 12.58 6.37 9.51
CA PHE A 89 11.79 5.55 10.44
C PHE A 89 12.09 5.75 11.92
N ASP A 90 12.96 6.72 12.22
CA ASP A 90 13.45 7.12 13.54
C ASP A 90 12.66 8.28 14.16
N GLN A 91 11.54 8.69 13.57
CA GLN A 91 10.71 9.82 14.05
C GLN A 91 9.22 9.45 14.17
N GLU A 92 8.40 10.39 14.65
CA GLU A 92 6.95 10.19 14.72
C GLU A 92 6.30 10.11 13.33
N PHE A 93 5.31 9.22 13.20
CA PHE A 93 4.58 8.98 11.95
C PHE A 93 3.09 9.25 12.07
N TYR A 94 2.48 9.59 10.94
CA TYR A 94 1.04 9.74 10.83
C TYR A 94 0.41 8.49 10.22
N LEU A 95 -0.70 8.03 10.82
CA LEU A 95 -1.57 7.05 10.18
C LEU A 95 -2.42 7.76 9.12
N SER A 96 -2.25 7.38 7.86
CA SER A 96 -3.08 7.85 6.75
C SER A 96 -3.94 6.70 6.22
N LEU A 97 -5.25 6.95 6.08
CA LEU A 97 -6.21 6.02 5.50
C LEU A 97 -6.82 6.67 4.26
N GLY A 98 -6.86 5.95 3.14
CA GLY A 98 -7.38 6.48 1.89
C GLY A 98 -7.86 5.39 0.94
N LEU A 99 -8.75 5.79 0.03
CA LEU A 99 -9.25 4.96 -1.06
C LEU A 99 -8.77 5.56 -2.37
N GLY A 100 -8.07 4.76 -3.18
CA GLY A 100 -7.53 5.18 -4.48
C GLY A 100 -7.95 4.26 -5.61
N ILE A 101 -7.94 4.78 -6.84
CA ILE A 101 -8.23 4.05 -8.07
C ILE A 101 -7.17 4.25 -9.13
N GLY A 102 -7.02 3.25 -10.00
CA GLY A 102 -6.05 3.31 -11.08
C GLY A 102 -4.61 3.19 -10.57
N GLY A 103 -3.70 3.88 -11.27
CA GLY A 103 -2.27 3.88 -10.94
C GLY A 103 -1.43 2.98 -11.85
N LEU A 104 -0.13 3.28 -11.92
CA LEU A 104 0.79 2.68 -12.90
C LEU A 104 1.55 1.46 -12.40
N ASN A 105 1.54 1.21 -11.09
CA ASN A 105 2.37 0.18 -10.45
C ASN A 105 1.65 -0.61 -9.35
N ARG A 106 0.38 -0.30 -9.08
CA ARG A 106 -0.42 -0.94 -8.03
C ARG A 106 -1.04 -2.27 -8.43
N PHE A 107 -1.34 -2.44 -9.71
CA PHE A 107 -2.06 -3.60 -10.22
C PHE A 107 -1.27 -4.27 -11.36
N PRO A 108 -0.99 -5.59 -11.30
CA PRO A 108 -0.39 -6.31 -12.43
C PRO A 108 -1.19 -6.14 -13.73
N ASP A 109 -0.55 -6.24 -14.88
CA ASP A 109 -1.21 -5.99 -16.18
C ASP A 109 -2.21 -7.07 -16.58
N ASN A 110 -2.10 -8.27 -16.02
CA ASN A 110 -2.97 -9.42 -16.31
C ASN A 110 -4.12 -9.58 -15.31
N VAL A 111 -4.42 -8.56 -14.49
CA VAL A 111 -5.57 -8.62 -13.59
C VAL A 111 -6.88 -8.41 -14.36
N THR A 112 -7.90 -9.10 -13.89
CA THR A 112 -9.27 -9.02 -14.37
C THR A 112 -10.20 -8.63 -13.21
N ASN A 113 -11.29 -7.97 -13.57
CA ASN A 113 -12.33 -7.44 -12.68
C ASN A 113 -13.69 -8.03 -13.07
N GLY A 114 -14.71 -7.74 -12.27
CA GLY A 114 -16.08 -8.23 -12.50
C GLY A 114 -16.28 -9.65 -11.97
N GLN A 115 -17.55 -10.07 -11.89
CA GLN A 115 -17.89 -11.46 -11.59
C GLN A 115 -17.26 -12.34 -12.68
N ASN A 116 -16.67 -13.48 -12.28
CA ASN A 116 -15.99 -14.41 -13.18
C ASN A 116 -14.81 -13.85 -13.99
N ALA A 117 -14.16 -12.76 -13.55
CA ALA A 117 -12.94 -12.25 -14.18
C ALA A 117 -13.12 -11.78 -15.65
N GLU A 118 -14.30 -11.28 -15.99
CA GLU A 118 -14.67 -10.94 -17.37
C GLU A 118 -14.10 -9.60 -17.89
N LEU A 119 -13.75 -8.67 -17.00
CA LEU A 119 -13.32 -7.32 -17.38
C LEU A 119 -11.80 -7.14 -17.19
N PRO A 120 -10.99 -7.22 -18.25
CA PRO A 120 -9.56 -6.97 -18.13
C PRO A 120 -9.28 -5.53 -17.70
N LYS A 121 -8.16 -5.33 -17.00
CA LYS A 121 -7.66 -3.99 -16.69
C LYS A 121 -7.52 -3.13 -17.96
N PRO A 122 -8.13 -1.94 -18.03
CA PRO A 122 -8.18 -1.15 -19.27
C PRO A 122 -6.90 -0.38 -19.62
N TRP A 123 -5.85 -0.43 -18.77
CA TRP A 123 -4.56 0.21 -19.02
C TRP A 123 -3.40 -0.75 -18.75
N LYS A 124 -2.26 -0.51 -19.42
CA LYS A 124 -0.99 -1.21 -19.16
C LYS A 124 -0.06 -0.32 -18.34
N ASN A 125 0.65 -0.89 -17.38
CA ASN A 125 1.55 -0.18 -16.47
C ASN A 125 2.65 0.61 -17.21
N THR A 126 3.14 0.07 -18.32
CA THR A 126 4.22 0.68 -19.13
C THR A 126 3.74 1.65 -20.20
N SER A 127 2.41 1.83 -20.35
CA SER A 127 1.89 2.69 -21.41
C SER A 127 2.03 4.17 -21.05
N PRO A 128 2.59 5.02 -21.92
CA PRO A 128 2.60 6.48 -21.70
C PRO A 128 1.18 7.08 -21.72
N LYS A 129 0.19 6.32 -22.21
CA LYS A 129 -1.24 6.70 -22.23
C LYS A 129 -2.06 5.92 -21.21
N ALA A 130 -1.43 5.30 -20.21
CA ALA A 130 -2.11 4.48 -19.21
C ALA A 130 -3.29 5.21 -18.53
N MET A 131 -3.05 6.41 -18.00
CA MET A 131 -4.10 7.20 -17.34
C MET A 131 -5.19 7.68 -18.31
N LEU A 132 -4.82 7.98 -19.56
CA LEU A 132 -5.81 8.31 -20.60
C LEU A 132 -6.69 7.09 -20.91
N ASN A 133 -6.11 5.90 -21.03
CA ASN A 133 -6.86 4.67 -21.30
C ASN A 133 -7.75 4.29 -20.11
N PHE A 134 -7.26 4.44 -18.88
CA PHE A 134 -8.06 4.30 -17.67
C PHE A 134 -9.27 5.24 -17.70
N TRP A 135 -9.06 6.51 -18.03
CA TRP A 135 -10.15 7.51 -18.10
C TRP A 135 -11.14 7.22 -19.23
N LYS A 136 -10.66 6.83 -20.42
CA LYS A 136 -11.53 6.47 -21.55
C LYS A 136 -12.42 5.25 -21.25
N ALA A 137 -11.99 4.37 -20.35
CA ALA A 137 -12.77 3.22 -19.92
C ALA A 137 -13.74 3.54 -18.76
N LYS A 138 -13.94 4.82 -18.40
CA LYS A 138 -14.81 5.25 -17.29
C LYS A 138 -16.19 4.62 -17.34
N ASP A 139 -16.81 4.56 -18.50
CA ASP A 139 -18.16 4.02 -18.64
C ASP A 139 -18.23 2.50 -18.36
N GLN A 140 -17.08 1.80 -18.35
CA GLN A 140 -17.01 0.39 -17.99
C GLN A 140 -16.86 0.18 -16.47
N TRP A 141 -15.98 0.94 -15.82
CA TRP A 141 -15.68 0.72 -14.40
C TRP A 141 -16.50 1.59 -13.44
N TYR A 142 -16.86 2.82 -13.82
CA TYR A 142 -17.57 3.75 -12.93
C TYR A 142 -18.95 3.22 -12.51
N PRO A 143 -19.78 2.62 -13.39
CA PRO A 143 -21.07 2.06 -12.97
C PRO A 143 -20.97 0.87 -11.99
N THR A 144 -19.79 0.23 -11.87
CA THR A 144 -19.58 -0.86 -10.92
C THR A 144 -19.44 -0.36 -9.47
N TRP A 145 -19.27 0.95 -9.27
CA TRP A 145 -19.05 1.59 -7.98
C TRP A 145 -20.37 1.89 -7.27
N GLN A 146 -21.05 0.86 -6.76
CA GLN A 146 -22.36 1.02 -6.11
C GLN A 146 -22.27 1.60 -4.69
N SER A 147 -21.18 1.35 -3.96
CA SER A 147 -20.97 1.89 -2.60
C SER A 147 -19.47 2.11 -2.33
N PRO A 148 -18.82 3.07 -3.02
CA PRO A 148 -17.37 3.24 -3.00
C PRO A 148 -16.89 4.04 -1.78
N HIS A 149 -17.35 3.65 -0.59
CA HIS A 149 -17.02 4.33 0.66
C HIS A 149 -15.93 3.56 1.40
N LEU A 150 -14.90 4.28 1.84
CA LEU A 150 -14.03 3.77 2.91
C LEU A 150 -14.73 4.03 4.24
N GLN A 151 -15.19 2.97 4.89
CA GLN A 151 -15.81 3.04 6.21
C GLN A 151 -14.82 2.58 7.28
N VAL A 152 -14.65 3.40 8.32
CA VAL A 152 -13.78 3.10 9.46
C VAL A 152 -14.63 3.10 10.72
N SER A 153 -14.74 1.94 11.36
CA SER A 153 -15.46 1.83 12.64
C SER A 153 -14.63 2.38 13.80
N TYR A 154 -13.33 2.06 13.84
CA TYR A 154 -12.39 2.61 14.83
C TYR A 154 -10.95 2.57 14.31
N ALA A 155 -10.12 3.44 14.87
CA ALA A 155 -8.67 3.35 14.82
C ALA A 155 -8.14 3.41 16.25
N LYS A 156 -7.26 2.48 16.61
CA LYS A 156 -6.65 2.40 17.95
C LYS A 156 -5.14 2.34 17.77
N VAL A 157 -4.43 3.20 18.50
CA VAL A 157 -2.97 3.28 18.51
C VAL A 157 -2.54 3.26 19.98
N TRP A 158 -1.53 2.44 20.29
CA TRP A 158 -0.97 2.34 21.64
C TRP A 158 0.51 1.98 21.54
N ALA A 159 1.27 2.36 22.56
CA ALA A 159 2.65 1.96 22.77
C ALA A 159 2.72 0.84 23.84
N LEU A 160 3.80 0.07 23.83
CA LEU A 160 4.08 -0.98 24.82
C LEU A 160 4.78 -0.41 26.06
#